data_AF-A0A1E4SJL3-F1
#
_entry.id   AF-A0A1E4SJL3-F1
#
_cell.length_a   1.000
_cell.length_b   1.000
_cell.length_c   1.000
_cell.angle_alpha   90.00
_cell.angle_beta   90.00
_cell.angle_gamma   90.00
#
_symmetry.space_group_name_H-M   'P 1'
#
loop_
_entity.id
_entity.type
_entity.pdbx_description
1 polymer ?
#
loop_
_entity_poly.entity_id
_entity_poly.type
_entity_poly.pdbx_seq_one_letter_code
_entity_poly.pdbx_strand_id
1 'polypeptide(L)' 'MSTEAQPNQQTKPKPCCVCLDEKKQRDECLLFNGQESGKCDSIINQYKACMKGYGFTTN' A
#
# COMPACT_ATOMS: atom_id res chain seq x y z
N MET A 1 -13.93 2.64 34.66
CA MET A 1 -13.31 3.84 34.07
C MET A 1 -12.25 3.35 33.08
N SER A 2 -12.55 3.33 31.78
CA SER A 2 -11.56 3.05 30.74
C SER A 2 -11.80 4.05 29.61
N THR A 3 -11.04 5.13 29.64
CA THR A 3 -11.16 6.29 28.78
C THR A 3 -10.74 5.96 27.35
N GLU A 4 -11.75 5.82 26.52
CA GLU A 4 -11.92 6.30 25.15
C GLU A 4 -10.80 7.25 24.64
N ALA A 5 -9.95 6.75 23.74
CA ALA A 5 -9.07 7.59 22.93
C ALA A 5 -9.79 8.06 21.65
N GLN A 6 -10.36 9.27 21.79
CA GLN A 6 -10.88 10.22 20.81
C GLN A 6 -10.56 9.98 19.30
N PRO A 7 -11.59 9.85 18.44
CA PRO A 7 -11.46 9.83 16.99
C PRO A 7 -11.53 11.26 16.43
N ASN A 8 -10.39 11.96 16.36
CA ASN A 8 -10.31 13.21 15.62
C ASN A 8 -9.09 13.20 14.70
N GLN A 9 -9.23 12.54 13.56
CA GLN A 9 -8.53 12.92 12.34
C GLN A 9 -9.42 12.60 11.15
N GLN A 10 -9.74 13.64 10.39
CA GLN A 10 -10.32 13.63 9.06
C GLN A 10 -9.98 12.34 8.29
N THR A 11 -11.02 11.59 7.92
CA THR A 11 -11.02 10.28 7.27
C THR A 11 -10.46 10.29 5.84
N LYS A 12 -9.23 10.77 5.64
CA LYS A 12 -8.48 10.41 4.43
C LYS A 12 -7.91 9.01 4.66
N PRO A 13 -8.38 7.98 3.92
CA PRO A 13 -7.85 6.64 4.06
C PRO A 13 -6.34 6.71 3.85
N LYS A 14 -5.56 6.17 4.79
CA LYS A 14 -4.11 6.11 4.61
C LYS A 14 -3.83 5.28 3.35
N PRO A 15 -2.79 5.60 2.55
CA PRO A 15 -2.43 4.83 1.36
C PRO A 15 -2.15 3.34 1.66
N CYS A 16 -1.87 3.01 2.92
CA CYS A 16 -1.76 1.63 3.39
C CYS A 16 -3.08 0.88 3.53
N CYS A 17 -4.26 1.50 3.31
CA CYS A 17 -5.57 0.85 3.44
C CYS A 17 -6.26 0.56 2.10
N VAL A 18 -5.83 1.18 1.01
CA VAL A 18 -6.51 1.08 -0.30
C VAL A 18 -5.93 -0.01 -1.20
N CYS A 19 -4.62 -0.24 -1.13
CA CYS A 19 -3.91 -1.21 -1.98
C CYS A 19 -3.12 -2.20 -1.11
N LEU A 20 -3.80 -2.76 -0.09
CA LEU A 20 -3.20 -3.72 0.85
C LEU A 20 -2.78 -5.01 0.16
N ASP A 21 -3.58 -5.47 -0.80
CA ASP A 21 -3.34 -6.72 -1.52
C ASP A 21 -2.11 -6.59 -2.42
N GLU A 22 -2.08 -5.58 -3.32
CA GLU A 22 -0.89 -5.33 -4.14
C GLU A 22 0.36 -5.02 -3.31
N LYS A 23 0.22 -4.33 -2.16
CA LYS A 23 1.36 -4.12 -1.25
C LYS A 23 1.89 -5.45 -0.71
N LYS A 24 1.00 -6.34 -0.27
CA LYS A 24 1.36 -7.65 0.26
C LYS A 24 2.03 -8.50 -0.83
N GLN A 25 1.44 -8.54 -2.03
CA GLN A 25 2.03 -9.24 -3.17
C GLN A 25 3.40 -8.67 -3.56
N ARG A 26 3.59 -7.35 -3.48
CA ARG A 26 4.89 -6.72 -3.72
C ARG A 26 5.91 -7.17 -2.68
N ASP A 27 5.56 -7.11 -1.41
CA ASP A 27 6.43 -7.55 -0.31
C ASP A 27 6.80 -9.02 -0.45
N GLU A 28 5.81 -9.89 -0.68
CA GLU A 28 6.03 -11.31 -0.94
C GLU A 28 6.92 -11.51 -2.16
N CYS A 29 6.65 -10.82 -3.26
CA CYS A 29 7.46 -10.91 -4.47
C CYS A 29 8.91 -10.50 -4.23
N LEU A 30 9.14 -9.39 -3.53
CA LEU A 30 10.48 -8.91 -3.18
C LEU A 30 11.19 -9.88 -2.23
N LEU A 31 10.45 -10.50 -1.31
CA LEU A 31 10.97 -11.51 -0.39
C LEU A 31 11.36 -12.81 -1.12
N PHE A 32 10.55 -13.25 -2.07
CA PHE A 32 10.77 -14.51 -2.82
C PHE A 32 11.73 -14.37 -3.99
N ASN A 33 11.68 -13.25 -4.72
CA ASN A 33 12.46 -13.05 -5.95
C ASN A 33 13.64 -12.08 -5.76
N GLY A 34 13.67 -11.30 -4.69
CA GLY A 34 14.65 -10.22 -4.51
C GLY A 34 14.35 -8.99 -5.37
N GLN A 35 14.75 -7.81 -4.88
CA GLN A 35 14.54 -6.54 -5.58
C GLN A 35 15.24 -6.46 -6.94
N GLU A 36 16.35 -7.17 -7.10
CA GLU A 36 17.22 -7.15 -8.29
C GLU A 36 16.63 -7.89 -9.50
N SER A 37 15.61 -8.73 -9.29
CA SER A 37 15.12 -9.62 -10.35
C SER A 37 14.21 -8.94 -11.37
N GLY A 38 13.76 -7.71 -11.12
CA GLY A 38 12.77 -7.00 -11.96
C GLY A 38 11.41 -7.72 -12.09
N LYS A 39 11.24 -8.90 -11.50
CA LYS A 39 9.98 -9.66 -11.55
C LYS A 39 8.84 -8.98 -10.82
N CYS A 40 9.16 -8.15 -9.84
CA CYS A 40 8.17 -7.43 -9.06
C CYS A 40 7.73 -6.11 -9.70
N ASP A 41 8.32 -5.69 -10.83
CA ASP A 41 7.92 -4.45 -11.52
C ASP A 41 6.44 -4.46 -11.92
N SER A 42 5.93 -5.60 -12.36
CA SER A 42 4.50 -5.74 -12.70
C SER A 42 3.60 -5.50 -11.47
N ILE A 43 4.00 -6.01 -10.30
CA ILE A 43 3.25 -5.86 -9.05
C ILE A 43 3.40 -4.44 -8.50
N ILE A 44 4.59 -3.84 -8.61
CA ILE A 44 4.85 -2.46 -8.23
C ILE A 44 4.01 -1.50 -9.09
N ASN A 45 3.91 -1.76 -10.40
CA ASN A 45 3.07 -0.97 -11.29
C ASN A 45 1.58 -1.11 -10.96
N GLN A 46 1.11 -2.31 -10.60
CA GLN A 46 -0.25 -2.51 -10.11
C GLN A 46 -0.51 -1.74 -8.81
N TYR A 47 0.40 -1.83 -7.84
CA TYR A 47 0.30 -1.06 -6.58
C TYR A 47 0.23 0.44 -6.83
N LYS A 48 1.09 0.97 -7.71
CA LYS A 48 1.08 2.38 -8.12
C LYS A 48 -0.22 2.77 -8.83
N ALA A 49 -0.73 1.91 -9.72
CA ALA A 49 -1.99 2.14 -10.44
C ALA A 49 -3.19 2.17 -9.49
N CYS A 50 -3.24 1.26 -8.52
CA CYS A 50 -4.26 1.28 -7.48
C CYS A 50 -4.19 2.58 -6.67
N MET A 51 -3.02 2.96 -6.15
CA MET A 51 -2.88 4.20 -5.39
C MET A 51 -3.30 5.43 -6.20
N LYS A 52 -2.93 5.48 -7.49
CA LYS A 52 -3.32 6.54 -8.43
C LYS A 52 -4.83 6.60 -8.63
N GLY A 53 -5.52 5.46 -8.69
CA GLY A 53 -7.00 5.39 -8.76
C GLY A 53 -7.70 6.01 -7.55
N TYR A 54 -7.04 5.97 -6.38
CA TYR A 54 -7.53 6.61 -5.16
C TYR A 54 -7.00 8.05 -4.96
N GLY A 55 -6.23 8.59 -5.90
CA GLY A 55 -5.66 9.94 -5.83
C GLY A 55 -4.38 10.05 -4.99
N PHE A 56 -3.75 8.93 -4.63
CA PHE A 56 -2.45 8.88 -3.97
C PHE A 56 -1.35 8.66 -5.00
N THR A 57 -0.48 9.66 -5.21
CA THR A 57 0.65 9.55 -6.14
C THR A 57 1.92 9.28 -5.32
N THR A 58 2.54 8.11 -5.50
CA THR A 58 3.86 7.78 -4.96
C THR A 58 4.91 8.15 -6.01
N ASN A 59 5.52 9.34 -5.84
CA ASN A 59 6.74 9.73 -6.56
C ASN A 59 7.94 8.99 -5.98
#